data_AF-A0AAV2HX30-F1
#
_entry.id   AF-A0AAV2HX30-F1
#
_cell.length_a   1.000
_cell.length_b   1.000
_cell.length_c   1.000
_cell.angle_alpha   90.00
_cell.angle_beta   90.00
_cell.angle_gamma   90.00
#
_symmetry.space_group_name_H-M   'P 1'
#
loop_
_entity.id
_entity.type
_entity.pdbx_description
1 polymer ?
#
loop_
_entity_poly.entity_id
_entity_poly.type
_entity_poly.pdbx_seq_one_letter_code
_entity_poly.pdbx_strand_id
1 'polypeptide(L)' 'FYSSKTRNLSEKKRRDQFNVLVNELCSMVAANSKKLDKSSVLKSAIQFLRNHQGNVA' A
#
# COMPACT_ATOMS: atom_id res chain seq x y z
N PHE A 1 -10.90 23.84 20.72
CA PHE A 1 -9.63 24.16 20.04
C PHE A 1 -8.56 23.06 20.17
N TYR A 2 -8.40 22.40 21.33
CA TYR A 2 -7.38 21.34 21.55
C TYR A 2 -7.62 20.02 20.77
N SER A 3 -8.89 19.61 20.63
CA SER A 3 -9.27 18.33 20.00
C SER A 3 -8.91 18.23 18.50
N SER A 4 -9.04 19.32 17.74
CA SER A 4 -8.76 19.31 16.30
C SER A 4 -7.29 19.05 15.98
N LYS A 5 -6.36 19.61 16.78
CA LYS A 5 -4.93 19.39 16.59
C LYS A 5 -4.56 17.93 16.84
N THR A 6 -5.00 17.35 17.95
CA THR A 6 -4.77 15.93 18.28
C THR A 6 -5.39 15.00 17.23
N ARG A 7 -6.61 15.29 16.76
CA ARG A 7 -7.28 14.52 15.70
C ARG A 7 -6.50 14.58 14.38
N ASN A 8 -6.03 15.76 13.98
CA ASN A 8 -5.26 15.94 12.76
C ASN A 8 -3.91 15.20 12.80
N LEU A 9 -3.21 15.22 13.95
CA LEU A 9 -1.97 14.46 14.13
C LEU A 9 -2.21 12.95 14.09
N SER A 10 -3.25 12.46 14.76
CA SER A 10 -3.62 11.04 14.74
C SER A 10 -3.93 10.58 13.31
N GLU A 11 -4.70 11.38 12.57
CA GLU A 11 -5.03 11.07 11.19
C GLU A 11 -3.80 11.14 10.27
N LYS A 12 -2.91 12.12 10.47
CA LYS A 12 -1.62 12.17 9.76
C LYS A 12 -0.81 10.90 10.00
N LYS A 13 -0.69 10.45 11.26
CA LYS A 13 0.02 9.21 11.61
C LYS A 13 -0.57 7.99 10.91
N ARG A 14 -1.90 7.85 10.87
CA ARG A 14 -2.58 6.76 10.16
C ARG A 14 -2.26 6.77 8.66
N ARG A 15 -2.30 7.95 8.02
CA ARG A 15 -1.95 8.08 6.59
C ARG A 15 -0.49 7.79 6.29
N ASP A 16 0.41 8.28 7.15
CA ASP A 16 1.84 8.05 7.00
C ASP A 16 2.15 6.54 7.13
N GLN A 17 1.54 5.86 8.11
CA GLN A 17 1.64 4.39 8.24
C GLN A 17 1.08 3.65 7.01
N PHE A 18 -0.09 4.06 6.51
CA PHE A 18 -0.66 3.48 5.28
C PHE A 18 0.28 3.65 4.08
N ASN A 19 0.89 4.82 3.92
CA ASN A 19 1.83 5.08 2.83
C ASN A 19 3.09 4.19 2.91
N VAL A 20 3.61 3.94 4.12
CA VAL A 20 4.74 3.01 4.32
C VAL A 20 4.38 1.61 3.83
N LEU A 21 3.24 1.08 4.28
CA LEU A 21 2.78 -0.26 3.89
C LEU A 21 2.58 -0.39 2.37
N VAL A 22 2.01 0.64 1.73
CA VAL A 22 1.83 0.63 0.27
C VAL A 22 3.17 0.67 -0.47
N ASN A 23 4.16 1.40 0.04
CA ASN A 23 5.49 1.44 -0.57
C ASN A 23 6.23 0.10 -0.42
N GLU A 24 6.17 -0.53 0.76
CA GLU A 24 6.71 -1.88 0.97
C GLU A 24 6.05 -2.91 0.05
N LEU A 25 4.71 -2.84 -0.07
CA LEU A 25 3.97 -3.67 -1.00
C LEU A 25 4.38 -3.43 -2.46
N CYS A 26 4.58 -2.17 -2.85
CA CYS A 26 5.08 -1.81 -4.19
C CYS A 26 6.42 -2.50 -4.49
N SER A 27 7.35 -2.49 -3.54
CA SER A 27 8.65 -3.16 -3.70
C SER A 27 8.54 -4.67 -3.83
N MET A 28 7.53 -5.30 -3.23
CA MET A 28 7.29 -6.74 -3.35
C MET A 28 6.65 -7.12 -4.69
N VAL A 29 5.76 -6.29 -5.24
CA VAL A 29 4.99 -6.62 -6.45
C VAL A 29 5.60 -6.07 -7.74
N ALA A 30 6.46 -5.04 -7.65
CA ALA A 30 7.14 -4.44 -8.78
C ALA A 30 8.59 -4.97 -8.86
N ALA A 31 8.80 -6.06 -9.60
CA ALA A 31 10.13 -6.62 -9.86
C ALA A 31 11.06 -5.64 -10.63
N ASN A 32 10.47 -4.67 -11.32
CA ASN A 32 11.16 -3.66 -12.09
C ASN A 32 10.88 -2.31 -11.42
N SER A 33 11.90 -1.46 -11.27
CA SER A 33 11.93 -0.19 -10.52
C SER A 33 10.94 0.93 -10.98
N LYS A 34 9.83 0.58 -11.63
CA LYS A 34 8.74 1.50 -11.93
C LYS A 34 8.05 1.94 -10.66
N LYS A 35 7.95 3.26 -10.47
CA LYS A 35 6.99 3.85 -9.53
C LYS A 35 5.57 3.52 -9.99
N LEU A 36 4.83 2.81 -9.17
CA LEU A 36 3.40 2.56 -9.35
C LEU A 36 2.60 3.53 -8.47
N ASP A 37 1.46 4.02 -8.98
CA ASP A 37 0.50 4.72 -8.13
C ASP A 37 -0.18 3.73 -7.15
N LYS A 38 -0.75 4.25 -6.07
CA LYS A 38 -1.32 3.42 -4.99
C LYS A 38 -2.37 2.42 -5.48
N SER A 39 -3.23 2.84 -6.41
CA SER A 39 -4.28 1.95 -6.94
C SER A 39 -3.68 0.85 -7.80
N SER A 40 -2.66 1.17 -8.59
CA SER A 40 -1.92 0.19 -9.38
C SER A 40 -1.18 -0.82 -8.49
N VAL A 41 -0.52 -0.39 -7.40
CA VAL A 41 0.11 -1.29 -6.44
C VAL A 41 -0.89 -2.31 -5.88
N LEU A 42 -2.07 -1.85 -5.44
CA LEU A 42 -3.10 -2.72 -4.89
C LEU A 42 -3.65 -3.71 -5.94
N LYS A 43 -3.90 -3.25 -7.17
CA LYS A 43 -4.34 -4.12 -8.27
C LYS A 43 -3.29 -5.17 -8.63
N SER A 44 -2.01 -4.77 -8.71
CA SER A 44 -0.88 -5.67 -8.96
C SER A 44 -0.72 -6.70 -7.84
N ALA A 45 -0.89 -6.31 -6.58
CA ALA A 45 -0.86 -7.24 -5.44
C ALA A 45 -1.98 -8.30 -5.52
N ILE A 46 -3.21 -7.88 -5.84
CA ILE A 46 -4.34 -8.81 -6.04
C ILE A 46 -4.03 -9.77 -7.19
N GLN A 47 -3.52 -9.27 -8.31
CA GLN A 47 -3.16 -10.10 -9.46
C GLN A 47 -2.03 -11.09 -9.12
N PHE A 48 -0.99 -10.63 -8.43
CA PHE A 48 0.13 -11.46 -7.99
C PHE A 48 -0.34 -12.64 -7.14
N LEU A 49 -1.19 -12.38 -6.14
CA LEU A 49 -1.75 -13.43 -5.28
C LEU A 49 -2.65 -14.40 -6.05
N ARG A 50 -3.50 -13.92 -6.96
CA ARG A 50 -4.36 -14.76 -7.80
C ARG A 50 -3.54 -15.68 -8.71
N ASN A 51 -2.49 -15.16 -9.33
CA ASN A 51 -1.60 -15.94 -10.19
C ASN A 51 -0.84 -17.00 -9.37
N HIS A 52 -0.40 -16.67 -8.15
CA HIS A 52 0.27 -17.62 -7.27
C HIS A 52 -0.67 -18.73 -6.76
N GLN A 53 -1.94 -18.42 -6.49
CA GLN A 53 -2.95 -19.42 -6.11
C GLN A 53 -3.37 -20.30 -7.30
N GLY A 54 -3.40 -19.75 -8.51
CA GLY A 54 -3.72 -20.48 -9.75
C GLY A 54 -2.59 -21.38 -10.28
N ASN A 55 -1.37 -21.25 -9.74
CA ASN A 55 -0.20 -22.09 -10.09
C ASN A 55 -0.04 -23.32 -9.18
N VAL A 56 -0.97 -23.56 -8.25
CA VAL A 56 -1.04 -24.78 -7.43
C VAL A 56 -2.10 -25.74 -8.00
N ALA A 57 -2.03 -25.98 -9.31
CA ALA A 57 -2.83 -26.99 -10.02
C ALA A 57 -1.90 -27.93 -10.80
#